data_AF-A0A9R1FTM5-F1
#
_entry.id   AF-A0A9R1FTM5-F1
#
_cell.length_a   1.000
_cell.length_b   1.000
_cell.length_c   1.000
_cell.angle_alpha   90.00
_cell.angle_beta   90.00
_cell.angle_gamma   90.00
#
_symmetry.space_group_name_H-M   'P 1'
#
loop_
_entity.id
_entity.type
_entity.pdbx_description
1 polymer ?
#
loop_
_entity_poly.entity_id
_entity_poly.type
_entity_poly.pdbx_seq_one_letter_code
_entity_poly.pdbx_strand_id
1 'polypeptide(L)'
;MQLKQVLANGKKGGLNVGAVLIFPEGFELAPPDHISPDYRPDKKNILVIGPVPGKKYSEIVFPILSPDPATKKDAHFLKYPIYVGGNRGRGQIYPDGSKSNNTVYNATSTVDASDGRQVIDIIPPGPELLVSEGESIKLDQPLTSNPNVGGFGQGDAEIVLQDPLRVQGLLFFFASIILAQVFLVLKKKQFEKVQLYKMNF
;
A
#
# COMPACT_ATOMS: atom_id res chain seq x y z
N MET A 1 5.55 -6.59 -24.71
CA MET A 1 6.79 -7.12 -24.08
C MET A 1 6.69 -6.90 -22.57
N GLN A 2 6.97 -7.91 -21.74
CA GLN A 2 7.09 -7.70 -20.29
C GLN A 2 8.41 -6.97 -20.00
N LEU A 3 8.35 -5.84 -19.27
CA LEU A 3 9.55 -5.15 -18.78
C LEU A 3 10.42 -6.09 -17.94
N LYS A 4 11.73 -5.99 -18.13
CA LYS A 4 12.76 -6.76 -17.41
C LYS A 4 13.65 -5.80 -16.62
N GLN A 5 14.12 -6.22 -15.47
CA GLN A 5 15.06 -5.46 -14.63
C GLN A 5 16.47 -6.05 -14.70
N VAL A 6 17.46 -5.28 -14.27
CA VAL A 6 18.84 -5.76 -14.08
C VAL A 6 18.92 -6.64 -12.82
N LEU A 7 19.38 -7.87 -12.99
CA LEU A 7 19.66 -8.81 -11.88
C LEU A 7 21.02 -8.53 -11.26
N ALA A 8 21.32 -9.14 -10.11
CA ALA A 8 22.61 -8.96 -9.42
C ALA A 8 23.84 -9.32 -10.28
N ASN A 9 23.68 -10.19 -11.29
CA ASN A 9 24.73 -10.58 -12.23
C ASN A 9 24.82 -9.69 -13.48
N GLY A 10 24.06 -8.59 -13.55
CA GLY A 10 24.02 -7.67 -14.68
C GLY A 10 23.09 -8.09 -15.84
N LYS A 11 22.55 -9.31 -15.86
CA LYS A 11 21.62 -9.76 -16.91
C LYS A 11 20.21 -9.21 -16.70
N LYS A 12 19.45 -9.04 -17.79
CA LYS A 12 18.03 -8.63 -17.74
C LYS A 12 17.11 -9.82 -17.39
N GLY A 13 16.33 -9.71 -16.32
CA GLY A 13 15.45 -10.76 -15.80
C GLY A 13 14.08 -10.27 -15.33
N GLY A 14 13.28 -11.18 -14.79
CA GLY A 14 11.92 -10.88 -14.29
C GLY A 14 11.92 -10.03 -13.02
N LEU A 15 10.75 -9.46 -12.71
CA LEU A 15 10.53 -8.69 -11.49
C LEU A 15 9.79 -9.54 -10.45
N ASN A 16 10.26 -9.46 -9.21
CA ASN A 16 9.55 -9.97 -8.04
C ASN A 16 8.77 -8.84 -7.38
N VAL A 17 7.77 -9.23 -6.60
CA VAL A 17 7.00 -8.32 -5.76
C VAL A 17 7.11 -8.72 -4.29
N GLY A 18 6.89 -7.75 -3.41
CA GLY A 18 6.68 -7.95 -1.99
C GLY A 18 5.74 -6.88 -1.47
N ALA A 19 5.12 -7.15 -0.33
CA ALA A 19 4.23 -6.20 0.32
C ALA A 19 4.35 -6.29 1.83
N VAL A 20 4.04 -5.17 2.48
CA VAL A 20 3.84 -5.05 3.92
C VAL A 20 2.45 -4.48 4.14
N LEU A 21 1.67 -5.13 4.99
CA LEU A 21 0.37 -4.64 5.45
C LEU A 21 0.44 -4.43 6.96
N ILE A 22 -0.09 -3.29 7.40
CA ILE A 22 -0.17 -2.92 8.81
C ILE A 22 -1.64 -2.79 9.13
N PHE A 23 -2.14 -3.74 9.93
CA PHE A 23 -3.48 -3.72 10.46
C PHE A 23 -3.53 -3.08 11.85
N PRO A 24 -4.71 -2.64 12.31
CA PRO A 24 -4.94 -2.25 13.68
C PRO A 24 -4.65 -3.40 14.65
N GLU A 25 -4.43 -3.08 15.91
CA GLU A 25 -4.25 -4.12 16.92
C GLU A 25 -5.47 -5.05 17.03
N GLY A 26 -5.20 -6.32 17.32
CA GLY A 26 -6.22 -7.37 17.42
C GLY A 26 -6.63 -8.01 16.10
N PHE A 27 -6.35 -7.38 14.95
CA PHE A 27 -6.43 -8.02 13.63
C PHE A 27 -5.24 -8.93 13.43
N GLU A 28 -5.51 -10.14 12.98
CA GLU A 28 -4.49 -11.19 12.83
C GLU A 28 -4.70 -11.89 11.50
N LEU A 29 -3.64 -12.51 10.97
CA LEU A 29 -3.80 -13.44 9.86
C LEU A 29 -4.73 -14.56 10.30
N ALA A 30 -5.74 -14.87 9.49
CA ALA A 30 -6.66 -15.96 9.81
C ALA A 30 -5.86 -17.25 10.02
N PRO A 31 -6.08 -17.97 11.14
CA PRO A 31 -5.42 -19.24 11.40
C PRO A 31 -5.57 -20.13 10.18
N PRO A 32 -4.47 -20.50 9.52
CA PRO A 32 -4.56 -21.45 8.46
C PRO A 32 -4.48 -22.82 9.14
N ASP A 33 -5.40 -23.72 8.81
CA ASP A 33 -5.14 -25.12 9.14
C ASP A 33 -3.79 -25.59 8.51
N HIS A 34 -3.19 -24.87 7.53
CA HIS A 34 -1.94 -25.25 6.84
C HIS A 34 -1.06 -24.14 6.17
N ILE A 35 -0.73 -22.99 6.79
CA ILE A 35 0.25 -22.04 6.19
C ILE A 35 1.06 -21.34 7.29
N SER A 36 2.39 -21.48 7.29
CA SER A 36 3.27 -20.72 8.19
C SER A 36 3.83 -19.50 7.45
N PRO A 37 3.36 -18.27 7.70
CA PRO A 37 4.10 -17.09 7.29
C PRO A 37 5.32 -16.90 8.18
N ASP A 38 6.36 -16.27 7.64
CA ASP A 38 7.50 -15.79 8.41
C ASP A 38 6.99 -14.69 9.34
N TYR A 39 6.83 -15.04 10.61
CA TYR A 39 6.02 -14.32 11.59
C TYR A 39 6.94 -13.70 12.65
N ARG A 40 6.85 -12.38 12.87
CA ARG A 40 7.49 -11.76 14.04
C ARG A 40 6.65 -12.11 15.27
N PRO A 41 7.21 -12.78 16.30
CA PRO A 41 6.45 -13.26 17.46
C PRO A 41 5.55 -12.18 18.10
N ASP A 42 6.06 -10.95 18.15
CA ASP A 42 5.53 -9.88 18.98
C ASP A 42 4.50 -8.98 18.27
N LYS A 43 4.40 -9.04 16.92
CA LYS A 43 3.54 -8.12 16.13
C LYS A 43 2.66 -8.88 15.14
N LYS A 44 1.54 -9.40 15.64
CA LYS A 44 0.57 -10.22 14.89
C LYS A 44 -0.08 -9.52 13.70
N ASN A 45 -0.24 -8.21 13.82
CA ASN A 45 -1.00 -7.33 12.94
C ASN A 45 -0.17 -6.75 11.78
N ILE A 46 1.15 -6.99 11.76
CA ILE A 46 2.02 -6.56 10.67
C ILE A 46 2.38 -7.79 9.83
N LEU A 47 1.89 -7.81 8.60
CA LEU A 47 2.07 -8.92 7.69
C LEU A 47 3.05 -8.52 6.58
N VAL A 48 4.09 -9.33 6.39
CA VAL A 48 5.08 -9.12 5.33
C VAL A 48 5.06 -10.33 4.41
N ILE A 49 5.06 -10.09 3.10
CA ILE A 49 5.15 -11.13 2.08
C ILE A 49 6.19 -10.76 1.04
N GLY A 50 6.86 -11.78 0.52
CA GLY A 50 7.82 -11.66 -0.57
C GLY A 50 9.23 -12.04 -0.16
N PRO A 51 10.16 -12.09 -1.15
CA PRO A 51 9.93 -11.83 -2.56
C PRO A 51 9.22 -12.98 -3.27
N VAL A 52 8.15 -12.69 -4.03
CA VAL A 52 7.45 -13.68 -4.88
C VAL A 52 7.46 -13.29 -6.36
N PRO A 53 7.33 -14.23 -7.31
CA PRO A 53 7.34 -13.92 -8.74
C PRO A 53 6.20 -12.98 -9.14
N GLY A 54 6.52 -11.76 -9.56
CA GLY A 54 5.52 -10.73 -9.88
C GLY A 54 4.66 -11.06 -11.11
N LYS A 55 5.11 -11.97 -11.98
CA LYS A 55 4.30 -12.46 -13.10
C LYS A 55 3.13 -13.34 -12.64
N LYS A 56 3.30 -14.06 -11.53
CA LYS A 56 2.28 -14.95 -10.97
C LYS A 56 1.42 -14.23 -9.93
N TYR A 57 2.05 -13.38 -9.13
CA TYR A 57 1.42 -12.65 -8.04
C TYR A 57 1.37 -11.16 -8.35
N SER A 58 0.58 -10.76 -9.35
CA SER A 58 0.27 -9.34 -9.60
C SER A 58 -0.69 -8.78 -8.54
N GLU A 59 -1.52 -9.66 -7.98
CA GLU A 59 -2.45 -9.40 -6.89
C GLU A 59 -2.20 -10.42 -5.78
N ILE A 60 -2.25 -9.97 -4.53
CA ILE A 60 -2.04 -10.80 -3.34
C ILE A 60 -3.25 -10.65 -2.45
N VAL A 61 -3.87 -11.78 -2.10
CA VAL A 61 -5.04 -11.83 -1.22
C VAL A 61 -4.59 -12.22 0.19
N PHE A 62 -4.98 -11.42 1.18
CA PHE A 62 -4.68 -11.66 2.58
C PHE A 62 -5.95 -12.10 3.33
N PRO A 63 -5.99 -13.32 3.88
CA PRO A 63 -7.09 -13.75 4.75
C PRO A 63 -6.87 -13.17 6.15
N ILE A 64 -7.70 -12.21 6.55
CA ILE A 64 -7.58 -11.51 7.83
C ILE A 64 -8.76 -11.84 8.73
N LEU A 65 -8.47 -12.10 10.01
CA LEU A 65 -9.46 -12.27 11.06
C LEU A 65 -9.57 -10.97 11.87
N SER A 66 -10.78 -10.44 11.97
CA SER A 66 -11.08 -9.27 12.80
C SER A 66 -11.12 -9.65 14.29
N PRO A 67 -10.73 -8.74 15.20
CA PRO A 67 -10.91 -8.96 16.63
C PRO A 67 -12.40 -8.94 17.01
N ASP A 68 -12.72 -9.62 18.11
CA ASP A 68 -14.04 -9.59 18.72
C ASP A 68 -14.01 -8.72 20.00
N PRO A 69 -14.67 -7.53 20.01
CA PRO A 69 -14.77 -6.67 21.18
C PRO A 69 -15.44 -7.31 22.41
N ALA A 70 -16.20 -8.40 22.25
CA ALA A 70 -16.80 -9.11 23.38
C ALA A 70 -15.76 -9.91 24.18
N THR A 71 -14.69 -10.38 23.52
CA THR A 71 -13.63 -11.19 24.14
C THR A 71 -12.36 -10.37 24.40
N LYS A 72 -12.00 -9.45 23.49
CA LYS A 72 -10.83 -8.58 23.60
C LYS A 72 -11.26 -7.17 24.01
N LYS A 73 -10.97 -6.76 25.26
CA LYS A 73 -11.37 -5.45 25.82
C LYS A 73 -10.74 -4.24 25.11
N ASP A 74 -9.57 -4.43 24.52
CA ASP A 74 -8.85 -3.36 23.82
C ASP A 74 -9.36 -3.15 22.39
N ALA A 75 -10.25 -4.03 21.89
CA ALA A 75 -10.89 -3.88 20.60
C ALA A 75 -12.24 -3.16 20.74
N HIS A 76 -12.49 -2.19 19.86
CA HIS A 76 -13.73 -1.39 19.87
C HIS A 76 -14.39 -1.34 18.50
N PHE A 77 -15.72 -1.18 18.46
CA PHE A 77 -16.45 -0.98 17.21
C PHE A 77 -16.26 0.43 16.67
N LEU A 78 -15.20 0.60 15.88
CA LEU A 78 -14.75 1.86 15.30
C LEU A 78 -14.33 1.67 13.84
N LYS A 79 -14.06 2.80 13.18
CA LYS A 79 -13.37 2.84 11.90
C LYS A 79 -11.87 2.89 12.16
N TYR A 80 -11.13 1.97 11.56
CA TYR A 80 -9.70 1.85 11.74
C TYR A 80 -8.94 2.03 10.42
N PRO A 81 -7.74 2.62 10.44
CA PRO A 81 -6.87 2.69 9.27
C PRO A 81 -6.16 1.36 9.01
N ILE A 82 -5.87 1.09 7.75
CA ILE A 82 -5.01 0.01 7.26
C ILE A 82 -3.98 0.65 6.35
N TYR A 83 -2.70 0.34 6.58
CA TYR A 83 -1.61 0.84 5.75
C TYR A 83 -1.02 -0.30 4.92
N VAL A 84 -0.78 -0.04 3.63
CA VAL A 84 -0.14 -0.98 2.72
C VAL A 84 1.06 -0.35 2.05
N GLY A 85 2.16 -1.09 2.03
CA GLY A 85 3.35 -0.79 1.23
C GLY A 85 3.59 -1.94 0.25
N GLY A 86 3.77 -1.64 -1.03
CA GLY A 86 4.05 -2.63 -2.07
C GLY A 86 5.32 -2.28 -2.82
N ASN A 87 6.23 -3.24 -3.00
CA ASN A 87 7.43 -3.09 -3.81
C ASN A 87 7.39 -4.04 -5.01
N ARG A 88 7.81 -3.54 -6.17
CA ARG A 88 8.09 -4.36 -7.36
C ARG A 88 9.49 -4.05 -7.86
N GLY A 89 10.31 -5.09 -8.05
CA GLY A 89 11.69 -4.95 -8.50
C GLY A 89 12.70 -4.84 -7.35
N ARG A 90 13.97 -4.65 -7.70
CA ARG A 90 15.10 -4.61 -6.76
C ARG A 90 15.34 -3.19 -6.21
N GLY A 91 15.82 -3.13 -4.97
CA GLY A 91 16.23 -1.88 -4.33
C GLY A 91 17.54 -1.30 -4.85
N GLN A 92 17.77 -0.04 -4.51
CA GLN A 92 18.91 0.76 -4.97
C GLN A 92 20.09 0.73 -3.98
N ILE A 93 19.82 0.45 -2.71
CA ILE A 93 20.78 0.55 -1.60
C ILE A 93 20.65 -0.71 -0.74
N TYR A 94 21.77 -1.25 -0.29
CA TYR A 94 21.85 -2.36 0.64
C TYR A 94 21.79 -1.90 2.11
N PRO A 95 21.49 -2.78 3.07
CA PRO A 95 21.43 -2.41 4.49
C PRO A 95 22.73 -1.81 5.06
N ASP A 96 23.88 -2.09 4.45
CA ASP A 96 25.19 -1.52 4.80
C ASP A 96 25.42 -0.10 4.23
N GLY A 97 24.46 0.44 3.48
CA GLY A 97 24.54 1.74 2.81
C GLY A 97 25.18 1.71 1.43
N SER A 98 25.70 0.57 0.97
CA SER A 98 26.30 0.46 -0.36
C SER A 98 25.25 0.51 -1.47
N LYS A 99 25.62 1.08 -2.62
CA LYS A 99 24.76 1.14 -3.82
C LYS A 99 24.68 -0.24 -4.49
N SER A 100 23.51 -0.57 -5.02
CA SER A 100 23.31 -1.76 -5.84
C SER A 100 23.63 -1.49 -7.32
N ASN A 101 23.63 -2.52 -8.17
CA ASN A 101 23.72 -2.35 -9.62
C ASN A 101 22.38 -1.96 -10.29
N ASN A 102 21.36 -1.60 -9.51
CA ASN A 102 20.05 -1.13 -9.99
C ASN A 102 19.83 0.36 -9.65
N THR A 103 20.88 1.17 -9.74
CA THR A 103 20.88 2.61 -9.46
C THR A 103 21.86 3.34 -10.39
N VAL A 104 21.85 4.68 -10.33
CA VAL A 104 22.75 5.54 -11.09
C VAL A 104 24.08 5.73 -10.34
N TYR A 105 25.18 5.67 -11.08
CA TYR A 105 26.52 5.99 -10.60
C TYR A 105 26.91 7.37 -11.13
N ASN A 106 27.38 8.23 -10.22
CA ASN A 106 27.76 9.61 -10.50
C ASN A 106 29.27 9.78 -10.37
N ALA A 107 29.81 10.79 -11.04
CA ALA A 107 31.21 11.18 -10.95
C ALA A 107 31.57 11.69 -9.55
N THR A 108 32.62 11.12 -8.94
CA THR A 108 33.07 11.52 -7.60
C THR A 108 33.92 12.80 -7.61
N SER A 109 34.40 13.24 -8.78
CA SER A 109 35.20 14.45 -8.94
C SER A 109 35.07 15.08 -10.33
N THR A 110 35.43 16.36 -10.46
CA THR A 110 35.61 17.02 -11.77
C THR A 110 36.91 16.55 -12.43
N VAL A 111 36.93 16.42 -13.77
CA VAL A 111 38.14 16.03 -14.53
C VAL A 111 39.32 16.98 -14.31
N ASP A 112 39.06 18.25 -13.98
CA ASP A 112 40.08 19.25 -13.64
C ASP A 112 40.61 19.09 -12.20
N ALA A 113 41.04 17.88 -11.83
CA ALA A 113 41.80 17.66 -10.61
C ALA A 113 43.22 18.24 -10.77
N SER A 114 43.31 19.57 -10.70
CA SER A 114 44.53 20.38 -10.67
C SER A 114 45.52 19.96 -9.56
N ASP A 115 45.08 19.10 -8.62
CA ASP A 115 45.83 18.57 -7.49
C ASP A 115 46.53 17.20 -7.73
N GLY A 116 46.43 16.60 -8.94
CA GLY A 116 47.14 15.35 -9.26
C GLY A 116 46.66 14.08 -8.51
N ARG A 117 45.51 14.15 -7.83
CA ARG A 117 44.88 12.99 -7.17
C ARG A 117 44.15 12.12 -8.18
N GLN A 118 44.47 10.82 -8.21
CA GLN A 118 43.73 9.85 -9.01
C GLN A 118 42.45 9.42 -8.28
N VAL A 119 41.31 9.58 -8.95
CA VAL A 119 40.01 9.09 -8.48
C VAL A 119 39.57 7.97 -9.41
N ILE A 120 39.24 6.81 -8.82
CA ILE A 120 38.77 5.63 -9.57
C ILE A 120 37.32 5.37 -9.16
N ASP A 121 36.40 5.54 -10.11
CA ASP A 121 34.99 5.23 -9.94
C ASP A 121 34.69 3.82 -10.47
N ILE A 122 34.24 2.92 -9.57
CA ILE A 122 33.93 1.52 -9.92
C ILE A 122 32.44 1.40 -10.23
N ILE A 123 32.11 0.98 -11.46
CA ILE A 123 30.73 0.78 -11.92
C ILE A 123 30.48 -0.73 -12.10
N PRO A 124 29.50 -1.34 -11.40
CA PRO A 124 29.17 -2.74 -11.55
C PRO A 124 28.41 -3.01 -12.86
N PRO A 125 28.34 -4.26 -13.33
CA PRO A 125 27.59 -4.60 -14.54
C PRO A 125 26.08 -4.40 -14.35
N GLY A 126 25.44 -3.77 -15.34
CA GLY A 126 24.00 -3.51 -15.33
C GLY A 126 23.58 -2.18 -15.97
N PRO A 127 23.92 -1.04 -15.34
CA PRO A 127 23.59 0.28 -15.88
C PRO A 127 24.43 0.58 -17.14
N GLU A 128 23.81 1.24 -18.13
CA GLU A 128 24.47 1.56 -19.40
C GLU A 128 25.28 2.85 -19.25
N LEU A 129 26.52 2.88 -19.75
CA LEU A 129 27.38 4.07 -19.68
C LEU A 129 26.87 5.17 -20.61
N LEU A 130 26.84 6.41 -20.12
CA LEU A 130 26.43 7.59 -20.89
C LEU A 130 27.62 8.43 -21.37
N VAL A 131 28.77 8.27 -20.73
CA VAL A 131 29.98 9.05 -21.02
C VAL A 131 30.91 8.31 -21.96
N SER A 132 31.64 9.05 -22.78
CA SER A 132 32.69 8.51 -23.66
C SER A 132 34.10 8.84 -23.16
N GLU A 133 35.10 8.11 -23.66
CA GLU A 133 36.50 8.41 -23.35
C GLU A 133 36.86 9.84 -23.77
N GLY A 134 37.48 10.62 -22.87
CA GLY A 134 37.92 11.99 -23.13
C GLY A 134 36.88 13.10 -22.88
N GLU A 135 35.67 12.75 -22.43
CA GLU A 135 34.64 13.73 -22.09
C GLU A 135 34.93 14.43 -20.74
N SER A 136 34.75 15.75 -20.68
CA SER A 136 34.84 16.50 -19.43
C SER A 136 33.60 16.27 -18.56
N ILE A 137 33.75 15.57 -17.44
CA ILE A 137 32.69 15.35 -16.43
C ILE A 137 32.75 16.38 -15.30
N LYS A 138 31.57 16.79 -14.83
CA LYS A 138 31.39 17.62 -13.62
C LYS A 138 31.21 16.72 -12.39
N LEU A 139 31.50 17.26 -11.21
CA LEU A 139 31.15 16.61 -9.94
C LEU A 139 29.65 16.27 -9.92
N ASP A 140 29.32 15.07 -9.46
CA ASP A 140 27.96 14.52 -9.38
C ASP A 140 27.24 14.31 -10.72
N GLN A 141 27.93 14.49 -11.86
CA GLN A 141 27.36 14.16 -13.17
C GLN A 141 27.09 12.65 -13.27
N PRO A 142 25.90 12.22 -13.74
CA PRO A 142 25.61 10.80 -13.91
C PRO A 142 26.49 10.20 -15.00
N LEU A 143 27.25 9.16 -14.64
CA LEU A 143 28.08 8.38 -15.57
C LEU A 143 27.27 7.29 -16.29
N THR A 144 26.14 6.89 -15.72
CA THR A 144 25.30 5.81 -16.22
C THR A 144 23.83 6.22 -16.35
N SER A 145 23.10 5.49 -17.19
CA SER A 145 21.64 5.54 -17.23
C SER A 145 21.03 4.93 -15.96
N ASN A 146 19.75 5.19 -15.70
CA ASN A 146 19.02 4.57 -14.61
C ASN A 146 18.43 3.23 -15.07
N PRO A 147 18.94 2.07 -14.59
CA PRO A 147 18.43 0.76 -14.98
C PRO A 147 17.13 0.38 -14.25
N ASN A 148 16.71 1.17 -13.24
CA ASN A 148 15.58 0.83 -12.40
C ASN A 148 14.26 0.97 -13.16
N VAL A 149 13.52 -0.15 -13.24
CA VAL A 149 12.16 -0.22 -13.78
C VAL A 149 11.16 -0.73 -12.74
N GLY A 150 11.58 -0.78 -11.48
CA GLY A 150 10.77 -1.12 -10.32
C GLY A 150 10.21 0.13 -9.63
N GLY A 151 9.66 -0.07 -8.43
CA GLY A 151 9.16 1.01 -7.60
C GLY A 151 8.52 0.50 -6.33
N PHE A 152 8.45 1.40 -5.34
CA PHE A 152 7.70 1.22 -4.12
C PHE A 152 6.50 2.17 -4.11
N GLY A 153 5.34 1.66 -3.74
CA GLY A 153 4.11 2.42 -3.60
C GLY A 153 3.50 2.21 -2.22
N GLN A 154 2.84 3.24 -1.72
CA GLN A 154 2.09 3.21 -0.46
C GLN A 154 0.62 3.48 -0.75
N GLY A 155 -0.23 2.92 0.09
CA GLY A 155 -1.67 3.16 0.05
C GLY A 155 -2.26 3.04 1.44
N ASP A 156 -3.33 3.78 1.66
CA ASP A 156 -4.07 3.78 2.90
C ASP A 156 -5.51 3.37 2.60
N ALA A 157 -6.09 2.59 3.50
CA ALA A 157 -7.47 2.19 3.47
C ALA A 157 -8.07 2.27 4.87
N GLU A 158 -9.39 2.12 4.98
CA GLU A 158 -10.05 2.10 6.27
C GLU A 158 -11.02 0.91 6.32
N ILE A 159 -11.16 0.31 7.50
CA ILE A 159 -12.10 -0.76 7.78
C ILE A 159 -13.00 -0.38 8.95
N VAL A 160 -14.31 -0.59 8.81
CA VAL A 160 -15.26 -0.37 9.91
C VAL A 160 -15.52 -1.70 10.59
N LEU A 161 -15.11 -1.82 11.86
CA LEU A 161 -15.53 -2.92 12.70
C LEU A 161 -16.94 -2.63 13.22
N GLN A 162 -17.93 -3.30 12.64
CA GLN A 162 -19.34 -3.00 12.89
C GLN A 162 -19.99 -3.99 13.85
N ASP A 163 -20.85 -3.47 14.72
CA ASP A 163 -21.72 -4.27 15.57
C ASP A 163 -23.07 -4.51 14.84
N PRO A 164 -23.47 -5.78 14.61
CA PRO A 164 -24.75 -6.11 14.00
C PRO A 164 -25.95 -5.47 14.71
N LEU A 165 -25.91 -5.31 16.03
CA LEU A 165 -27.00 -4.71 16.81
C LEU A 165 -27.22 -3.23 16.46
N ARG A 166 -26.15 -2.49 16.15
CA ARG A 166 -26.26 -1.09 15.69
C ARG A 166 -27.01 -1.00 14.37
N VAL A 167 -26.74 -1.93 13.46
CA VAL A 167 -27.41 -1.99 12.15
C VAL A 167 -28.87 -2.39 12.31
N GLN A 168 -29.17 -3.37 13.16
CA GLN A 168 -30.56 -3.77 13.44
C GLN A 168 -31.38 -2.62 14.06
N GLY A 169 -30.82 -1.93 15.05
CA GLY A 169 -31.45 -0.75 15.65
C GLY A 169 -31.68 0.37 14.63
N LEU A 170 -30.72 0.61 13.74
CA LEU A 170 -30.85 1.59 12.65
C LEU A 170 -31.98 1.23 11.68
N LEU A 171 -32.11 -0.04 11.30
CA LEU A 171 -33.20 -0.49 10.41
C LEU A 171 -34.58 -0.31 11.04
N PHE A 172 -34.72 -0.64 12.33
CA PHE A 172 -35.97 -0.38 13.06
C PHE A 172 -36.30 1.11 13.12
N PHE A 173 -35.29 1.94 13.39
CA PHE A 173 -35.45 3.39 13.40
C PHE A 173 -35.91 3.92 12.04
N PHE A 174 -35.32 3.46 10.93
CA PHE A 174 -35.77 3.82 9.57
C PHE A 174 -37.22 3.40 9.31
N ALA A 175 -37.61 2.19 9.70
CA ALA A 175 -39.00 1.74 9.57
C ALA A 175 -39.97 2.65 10.36
N SER A 176 -39.57 3.06 11.57
CA SER A 176 -40.37 3.97 12.40
C SER A 176 -40.54 5.36 11.76
N ILE A 177 -39.48 5.90 11.14
CA ILE A 177 -39.53 7.18 10.43
C ILE A 177 -40.46 7.09 9.22
N ILE A 178 -40.34 6.03 8.42
CA ILE A 178 -41.20 5.83 7.24
C ILE A 178 -42.66 5.73 7.70
N LEU A 179 -42.94 4.97 8.75
CA LEU A 179 -44.29 4.85 9.29
C LEU A 179 -44.85 6.20 9.76
N ALA A 180 -44.05 6.98 10.49
CA ALA A 180 -44.44 8.32 10.93
C ALA A 180 -44.70 9.27 9.75
N GLN A 181 -43.84 9.26 8.73
CA GLN A 181 -44.02 10.05 7.52
C GLN A 181 -45.33 9.70 6.79
N VAL A 182 -45.63 8.40 6.64
CA VAL A 182 -46.88 7.94 6.02
C VAL A 182 -48.08 8.43 6.83
N PHE A 183 -48.07 8.29 8.16
CA PHE A 183 -49.19 8.75 8.99
C PHE A 183 -49.38 10.27 8.96
N LEU A 184 -48.31 11.06 8.95
CA LEU A 184 -48.41 12.51 8.84
C LEU A 184 -49.05 12.92 7.50
N VAL A 185 -48.66 12.29 6.40
CA VAL A 185 -49.25 12.56 5.07
C VAL A 185 -50.72 12.15 5.03
N LEU A 186 -51.05 10.95 5.52
CA LEU A 186 -52.44 10.48 5.58
C LEU A 186 -53.29 11.39 6.46
N LYS A 187 -52.77 11.84 7.61
CA LYS A 187 -53.48 12.74 8.51
C LYS A 187 -53.71 14.11 7.88
N LYS A 188 -52.70 14.66 7.19
CA LYS A 188 -52.85 15.88 6.40
C LYS A 188 -53.94 15.74 5.34
N LYS A 189 -53.92 14.65 4.55
CA LYS A 189 -54.94 14.38 3.53
C LYS A 189 -56.35 14.21 4.11
N GLN A 190 -56.46 13.61 5.29
CA GLN A 190 -57.73 13.53 6.01
C GLN A 190 -58.25 14.93 6.40
N PHE A 191 -57.37 15.80 6.91
CA PHE A 191 -57.76 17.15 7.33
C PHE A 191 -58.13 18.05 6.15
N GLU A 192 -57.40 17.97 5.04
CA GLU A 192 -57.71 18.70 3.79
C GLU A 192 -59.16 18.42 3.31
N LYS A 193 -59.66 17.17 3.46
CA LYS A 193 -61.06 16.84 3.14
C LYS A 193 -62.07 17.55 4.03
N VAL A 194 -61.75 17.72 5.32
CA VAL A 194 -62.63 18.41 6.28
C VAL A 194 -62.66 19.92 6.01
N GLN A 195 -61.51 20.52 5.70
CA GLN A 195 -61.43 21.93 5.30
C GLN A 195 -62.25 22.20 4.04
N LEU A 196 -62.14 21.32 3.04
CA LEU A 196 -62.92 21.42 1.80
C LEU A 196 -64.43 21.41 2.06
N TYR A 197 -64.90 20.53 2.96
CA TYR A 197 -66.32 20.45 3.32
C TYR A 197 -66.82 21.70 4.06
N LYS A 198 -65.99 22.27 4.96
CA LYS A 198 -66.37 23.44 5.76
C LYS A 198 -66.19 24.78 5.01
N MET A 199 -65.55 24.79 3.84
CA MET A 199 -65.19 25.99 3.06
C MET A 199 -64.51 27.08 3.90
N ASN A 200 -63.82 26.68 4.97
CA ASN A 200 -63.15 27.58 5.90
C ASN A 200 -61.74 27.04 6.12
N PHE A 201 -60.76 27.83 5.68
CA PHE A 201 -59.36 27.41 5.55
C PHE A 201 -58.56 27.66 6.83
#